data_AF-X1TJT0-F1
#
_entry.id   AF-X1TJT0-F1
#
_cell.length_a   1.000
_cell.length_b   1.000
_cell.length_c   1.000
_cell.angle_alpha   90.00
_cell.angle_beta   90.00
_cell.angle_gamma   90.00
#
_symmetry.space_group_name_H-M   'P 1'
#
loop_
_entity.id
_entity.type
_entity.pdbx_description
1 polymer ?
#
loop_
_entity_poly.entity_id
_entity_poly.type
_entity_poly.pdbx_seq_one_letter_code
_entity_poly.pdbx_strand_id
1 'polypeptide(L)'
;AEKHRQICVVGDDDQSIYSWRGADITNILNFTGIFKDAKVFKLEQNYRSTSNILDAANAVVERNKQRTVKKLWTEREAGDRIQIYATQNDREEANLIYNLIQHEVLVNKRRFKDMVILYRTNAQSRILEDTMRRHAISYELVGGTKFYDRKEIKDVLAYLRLLVNPSDTVSLERIINFPPRAIGETSITRLSAFARNGKIGEYYALEQGLEAGVQPKQAKAMADFKALIQRYRALLVNQ
;
A
#
# COMPACT_ATOMS: atom_id res chain seq x y z
N ALA A 1 -14.49 -8.94 24.00
CA ALA A 1 -13.87 -8.35 25.21
C ALA A 1 -14.71 -8.52 26.48
N GLU A 2 -16.03 -8.75 26.39
CA GLU A 2 -16.93 -8.85 27.56
C GLU A 2 -16.56 -9.93 28.59
N LYS A 3 -16.01 -11.07 28.14
CA LYS A 3 -15.85 -12.25 29.03
C LYS A 3 -14.69 -12.14 30.05
N HIS A 4 -13.65 -11.37 29.73
CA HIS A 4 -12.44 -11.31 30.57
C HIS A 4 -11.98 -9.88 30.91
N ARG A 5 -12.40 -8.85 30.16
CA ARG A 5 -12.01 -7.42 30.32
C ARG A 5 -10.49 -7.18 30.46
N GLN A 6 -9.65 -8.12 30.01
CA GLN A 6 -8.19 -8.00 29.96
C GLN A 6 -7.76 -7.44 28.61
N ILE A 7 -7.80 -6.12 28.47
CA ILE A 7 -7.37 -5.41 27.28
C ILE A 7 -6.32 -4.37 27.66
N CYS A 8 -5.20 -4.39 26.94
CA CYS A 8 -4.18 -3.35 27.00
C CYS A 8 -4.10 -2.71 25.62
N VAL A 9 -4.27 -1.39 25.56
CA VAL A 9 -4.13 -0.60 24.34
C VAL A 9 -3.01 0.40 24.51
N VAL A 10 -2.25 0.61 23.45
CA VAL A 10 -1.19 1.61 23.39
C VAL A 10 -1.43 2.44 22.14
N GLY A 11 -1.28 3.76 22.26
CA GLY A 11 -1.42 4.65 21.13
C GLY A 11 -1.03 6.08 21.50
N ASP A 12 -0.94 6.90 20.47
CA ASP A 12 -0.60 8.31 20.55
C ASP A 12 -1.63 9.08 19.70
N ASP A 13 -2.44 9.90 20.37
CA ASP A 13 -3.46 10.74 19.75
C ASP A 13 -2.87 11.79 18.80
N ASP A 14 -1.68 12.32 19.10
CA ASP A 14 -0.96 13.26 18.25
C ASP A 14 -0.41 12.59 16.96
N GLN A 15 -0.40 11.25 16.89
CA GLN A 15 0.06 10.47 15.73
C GLN A 15 -1.10 9.86 14.90
N SER A 16 -2.34 10.26 15.16
CA SER A 16 -3.50 9.78 14.39
C SER A 16 -3.57 10.44 13.00
N ILE A 17 -3.01 9.77 11.99
CA ILE A 17 -2.92 10.30 10.60
C ILE A 17 -3.81 9.57 9.57
N TYR A 18 -4.67 8.64 10.02
CA TYR A 18 -5.48 7.77 9.15
C TYR A 18 -6.99 8.08 9.18
N SER A 19 -7.40 9.28 9.61
CA SER A 19 -8.82 9.66 9.72
C SER A 19 -9.61 9.49 8.41
N TRP A 20 -8.99 9.81 7.28
CA TRP A 20 -9.55 9.62 5.93
C TRP A 20 -9.79 8.14 5.54
N ARG A 21 -9.22 7.18 6.29
CA ARG A 21 -9.49 5.74 6.15
C ARG A 21 -10.49 5.21 7.19
N GLY A 22 -11.14 6.11 7.95
CA GLY A 22 -12.09 5.75 9.00
C GLY A 22 -11.48 5.52 10.37
N ALA A 23 -10.21 5.88 10.59
CA ALA A 23 -9.64 5.86 11.95
C ALA A 23 -10.25 6.98 12.78
N ASP A 24 -10.83 6.65 13.93
CA ASP A 24 -11.39 7.62 14.86
C ASP A 24 -10.51 7.78 16.11
N ILE A 25 -10.04 9.00 16.35
CA ILE A 25 -9.24 9.38 17.53
C ILE A 25 -10.05 9.27 18.82
N THR A 26 -11.39 9.34 18.76
CA THR A 26 -12.24 9.18 19.93
C THR A 26 -12.11 7.79 20.57
N ASN A 27 -11.70 6.78 19.81
CA ASN A 27 -11.48 5.43 20.34
C ASN A 27 -10.45 5.38 21.48
N ILE A 28 -9.36 6.16 21.36
CA ILE A 28 -8.34 6.22 22.41
C ILE A 28 -8.72 7.23 23.50
N LEU A 29 -9.30 8.38 23.12
CA LEU A 29 -9.69 9.43 24.06
C LEU A 29 -10.81 8.99 25.01
N ASN A 30 -11.77 8.20 24.53
CA ASN A 30 -12.91 7.72 25.31
C ASN A 30 -12.67 6.34 25.94
N PHE A 31 -11.45 5.81 25.89
CA PHE A 31 -11.16 4.47 26.38
C PHE A 31 -11.52 4.28 27.86
N THR A 32 -11.20 5.27 28.71
CA THR A 32 -11.54 5.27 30.15
C THR A 32 -13.05 5.44 30.40
N GLY A 33 -13.78 6.06 29.47
CA GLY A 33 -15.24 6.14 29.51
C GLY A 33 -15.91 4.78 29.29
N ILE A 34 -15.34 3.95 28.41
CA ILE A 34 -15.84 2.60 28.10
C ILE A 34 -15.36 1.58 29.17
N PHE A 35 -14.09 1.65 29.54
CA PHE A 35 -13.46 0.77 30.53
C PHE A 35 -13.17 1.57 31.81
N LYS A 36 -14.18 1.70 32.67
CA LYS A 36 -14.09 2.50 33.92
C LYS A 36 -12.96 2.08 34.86
N ASP A 37 -12.58 0.80 34.84
CA ASP A 37 -11.51 0.24 35.67
C ASP A 37 -10.11 0.31 35.00
N ALA A 38 -10.00 0.98 33.85
CA ALA A 38 -8.75 1.06 33.11
C ALA A 38 -7.70 1.89 33.85
N LYS A 39 -6.48 1.36 33.91
CA LYS A 39 -5.31 2.10 34.38
C LYS A 39 -4.65 2.83 33.21
N VAL A 40 -4.40 4.12 33.37
CA VAL A 40 -3.73 4.94 32.36
C VAL A 40 -2.28 5.16 32.75
N PHE A 41 -1.36 4.80 31.86
CA PHE A 41 0.06 5.04 32.01
C PHE A 41 0.52 6.01 30.92
N LYS A 42 1.04 7.17 31.31
CA LYS A 42 1.60 8.15 30.37
C LYS A 42 3.11 7.96 30.28
N LEU A 43 3.62 7.72 29.08
CA LEU A 43 5.05 7.63 28.79
C LEU A 43 5.51 8.96 28.20
N GLU A 44 6.17 9.79 29.02
CA GLU A 44 6.53 11.17 28.65
C GLU A 44 8.01 11.33 28.30
N GLN A 45 8.85 10.35 28.64
CA GLN A 45 10.26 10.37 28.28
C GLN A 45 10.48 9.84 26.84
N ASN A 46 11.09 10.68 26.01
CA ASN A 46 11.48 10.36 24.64
C ASN A 46 12.95 9.93 24.61
N TYR A 47 13.20 8.67 24.24
CA TYR A 47 14.55 8.13 24.11
C TYR A 47 15.12 8.23 22.68
N ARG A 48 14.33 8.69 21.71
CA ARG A 48 14.68 8.67 20.27
C ARG A 48 15.34 9.97 19.80
N SER A 49 14.84 11.11 20.22
CA SER A 49 15.18 12.42 19.65
C SER A 49 16.05 13.23 20.61
N THR A 50 16.90 14.09 20.05
CA THR A 50 17.61 15.13 20.79
C THR A 50 16.65 16.24 21.20
N SER A 51 17.03 17.09 22.17
CA SER A 51 16.10 18.10 22.68
C SER A 51 15.65 19.10 21.61
N ASN A 52 16.53 19.55 20.70
CA ASN A 52 16.14 20.47 19.62
C ASN A 52 15.02 19.89 18.72
N ILE A 53 15.10 18.59 18.37
CA ILE A 53 14.07 17.91 17.57
C ILE A 53 12.77 17.79 18.37
N LEU A 54 12.87 17.42 19.64
CA LEU A 54 11.70 17.22 20.50
C LEU A 54 10.97 18.54 20.77
N ASP A 55 11.70 19.62 21.03
CA ASP A 55 11.16 20.95 21.29
C ASP A 55 10.42 21.48 20.06
N ALA A 56 10.96 21.29 18.86
CA ALA A 56 10.28 21.66 17.62
C ALA A 56 9.00 20.85 17.41
N ALA A 57 9.03 19.53 17.66
CA ALA A 57 7.84 18.69 17.56
C ALA A 57 6.75 19.11 18.57
N ASN A 58 7.13 19.40 19.82
CA ASN A 58 6.25 19.92 20.86
C ASN A 58 5.62 21.26 20.44
N ALA A 59 6.41 22.20 19.94
CA ALA A 59 5.92 23.51 19.51
C ALA A 59 4.91 23.44 18.34
N VAL A 60 5.03 22.44 17.45
CA VAL A 60 4.07 22.22 16.36
C VAL A 60 2.78 21.59 16.91
N VAL A 61 2.88 20.55 17.72
CA VAL A 61 1.71 19.76 18.18
C VAL A 61 0.87 20.50 19.23
N GLU A 62 1.47 21.41 20.01
CA GLU A 62 0.77 22.24 21.00
C GLU A 62 -0.32 23.13 20.37
N ARG A 63 -0.28 23.35 19.05
CA ARG A 63 -1.31 24.10 18.33
C ARG A 63 -2.59 23.31 18.07
N ASN A 64 -2.58 21.99 18.29
CA ASN A 64 -3.76 21.15 18.09
C ASN A 64 -4.79 21.33 19.21
N LYS A 65 -6.07 21.54 18.84
CA LYS A 65 -7.15 21.82 19.80
C LYS A 65 -7.67 20.59 20.54
N GLN A 66 -7.69 19.43 19.88
CA GLN A 66 -8.26 18.19 20.42
C GLN A 66 -7.13 17.18 20.65
N ARG A 67 -6.48 17.29 21.83
CA ARG A 67 -5.41 16.39 22.26
C ARG A 67 -5.43 16.18 23.76
N THR A 68 -4.82 15.08 24.18
CA THR A 68 -4.49 14.80 25.57
C THR A 68 -3.31 15.67 25.96
N VAL A 69 -3.43 16.38 27.09
CA VAL A 69 -2.30 17.15 27.62
C VAL A 69 -1.20 16.18 28.06
N LYS A 70 -0.08 16.24 27.34
CA LYS A 70 1.18 15.55 27.62
C LYS A 70 2.33 16.41 27.10
N LYS A 71 3.43 16.42 27.85
CA LYS A 71 4.66 17.10 27.46
C LYS A 71 5.77 16.07 27.38
N LEU A 72 6.26 15.82 26.17
CA LEU A 72 7.38 14.90 26.00
C LEU A 72 8.69 15.62 26.38
N TRP A 73 9.57 14.92 27.09
CA TRP A 73 10.90 15.40 27.48
C TRP A 73 11.98 14.37 27.14
N THR A 74 13.26 14.77 27.10
CA THR A 74 14.40 13.87 26.78
C THR A 74 15.60 14.20 27.64
N GLU A 75 16.41 13.19 28.00
CA GLU A 75 17.71 13.35 28.67
C GLU A 75 18.85 13.55 27.67
N ARG A 76 18.58 13.41 26.37
CA ARG A 76 19.58 13.62 25.33
C ARG A 76 19.89 15.11 25.22
N GLU A 77 21.15 15.41 24.99
CA GLU A 77 21.60 16.77 24.68
C GLU A 77 20.88 17.35 23.45
N ALA A 78 20.99 18.66 23.25
CA ALA A 78 20.27 19.38 22.22
C ALA A 78 20.52 18.84 20.80
N GLY A 79 21.72 18.34 20.53
CA GLY A 79 22.16 17.95 19.20
C GLY A 79 22.18 19.13 18.23
N ASP A 80 22.22 18.82 16.94
CA ASP A 80 22.27 19.84 15.88
C ASP A 80 20.98 20.66 15.80
N ARG A 81 21.08 21.88 15.27
CA ARG A 81 19.91 22.72 15.00
C ARG A 81 19.17 22.21 13.76
N ILE A 82 17.84 22.30 13.79
CA ILE A 82 17.00 22.02 12.63
C ILE A 82 17.24 23.09 11.57
N GLN A 83 17.55 22.65 10.35
CA GLN A 83 17.79 23.53 9.21
C GLN A 83 16.54 23.57 8.33
N ILE A 84 16.23 24.76 7.82
CA ILE A 84 15.12 24.99 6.88
C ILE A 84 15.70 25.67 5.66
N TYR A 85 15.42 25.10 4.49
CA TYR A 85 15.87 25.62 3.21
C TYR A 85 14.66 25.96 2.34
N ALA A 86 14.71 27.11 1.70
CA ALA A 86 13.76 27.48 0.65
C ALA A 86 14.47 27.36 -0.70
N THR A 87 13.85 26.65 -1.64
CA THR A 87 14.33 26.48 -3.02
C THR A 87 13.32 27.08 -3.99
N GLN A 88 13.77 27.40 -5.21
CA GLN A 88 12.87 28.01 -6.20
C GLN A 88 11.98 26.99 -6.88
N ASN A 89 12.42 25.73 -6.95
CA ASN A 89 11.72 24.63 -7.62
C ASN A 89 12.12 23.26 -7.05
N ASP A 90 11.43 22.22 -7.51
CA ASP A 90 11.60 20.82 -7.11
C ASP A 90 12.96 20.23 -7.53
N ARG A 91 13.52 20.66 -8.67
CA ARG A 91 14.85 20.24 -9.13
C ARG A 91 15.95 20.76 -8.23
N GLU A 92 15.85 22.02 -7.82
CA GLU A 92 16.77 22.64 -6.85
C GLU A 92 16.67 21.96 -5.49
N GLU A 93 15.46 21.66 -5.02
CA GLU A 93 15.24 20.89 -3.78
C GLU A 93 15.93 19.53 -3.86
N ALA A 94 15.73 18.78 -4.95
CA ALA A 94 16.36 17.47 -5.13
C ALA A 94 17.89 17.53 -5.17
N ASN A 95 18.46 18.54 -5.85
CA ASN A 95 19.90 18.76 -5.90
C ASN A 95 20.47 19.19 -4.54
N LEU A 96 19.73 20.02 -3.78
CA LEU A 96 20.10 20.40 -2.42
C LEU A 96 20.13 19.18 -1.51
N ILE A 97 19.10 18.34 -1.55
CA ILE A 97 19.04 17.09 -0.77
C ILE A 97 20.23 16.18 -1.12
N TYR A 98 20.55 16.04 -2.41
CA TYR A 98 21.75 15.31 -2.84
C TYR A 98 23.03 15.87 -2.20
N ASN A 99 23.23 17.18 -2.23
CA ASN A 99 24.41 17.83 -1.65
C ASN A 99 24.48 17.62 -0.13
N LEU A 100 23.34 17.67 0.57
CA LEU A 100 23.26 17.39 2.01
C LEU A 100 23.63 15.94 2.32
N ILE A 101 23.12 14.97 1.54
CA ILE A 101 23.49 13.55 1.69
C ILE A 101 24.99 13.37 1.49
N GLN A 102 25.57 13.98 0.45
CA GLN A 102 27.01 13.92 0.20
C GLN A 102 27.82 14.51 1.34
N HIS A 103 27.39 15.66 1.89
CA HIS A 103 28.02 16.25 3.06
C HIS A 103 28.01 15.29 4.26
N GLU A 104 26.87 14.68 4.58
CA GLU A 104 26.75 13.72 5.69
C GLU A 104 27.62 12.46 5.51
N VAL A 105 27.75 11.97 4.28
CA VAL A 105 28.59 10.79 3.99
C VAL A 105 30.07 11.14 4.02
N LEU A 106 30.48 12.24 3.40
CA LEU A 106 31.89 12.59 3.22
C LEU A 106 32.49 13.18 4.50
N VAL A 107 31.78 14.09 5.16
CA VAL A 107 32.23 14.82 6.35
C VAL A 107 31.92 14.03 7.61
N ASN A 108 30.64 13.69 7.81
CA ASN A 108 30.17 13.06 9.06
C ASN A 108 30.26 11.52 9.04
N LYS A 109 30.77 10.93 7.95
CA LYS A 109 30.97 9.48 7.77
C LYS A 109 29.69 8.66 8.01
N ARG A 110 28.51 9.24 7.78
CA ARG A 110 27.23 8.52 7.88
C ARG A 110 27.05 7.57 6.71
N ARG A 111 26.25 6.53 6.90
CA ARG A 111 25.89 5.58 5.84
C ARG A 111 24.54 5.96 5.25
N PHE A 112 24.28 5.58 3.99
CA PHE A 112 22.99 5.84 3.33
C PHE A 112 21.79 5.33 4.13
N LYS A 113 21.92 4.18 4.81
CA LYS A 113 20.85 3.62 5.65
C LYS A 113 20.53 4.41 6.93
N ASP A 114 21.38 5.35 7.32
CA ASP A 114 21.17 6.19 8.50
C ASP A 114 20.39 7.47 8.13
N MET A 115 19.97 7.62 6.86
CA MET A 115 19.24 8.77 6.33
C MET A 115 17.88 8.35 5.74
N VAL A 116 16.89 9.22 5.89
CA VAL A 116 15.53 9.01 5.35
C VAL A 116 15.02 10.30 4.74
N ILE A 117 14.35 10.20 3.59
CA ILE A 117 13.65 11.32 2.95
C ILE A 117 12.15 11.05 3.08
N LEU A 118 11.43 11.98 3.71
CA LEU A 118 9.98 11.91 3.91
C LEU A 118 9.30 12.98 3.06
N TYR A 119 8.23 12.60 2.37
CA TYR A 119 7.44 13.49 1.53
C TYR A 119 5.95 13.21 1.71
N ARG A 120 5.11 14.17 1.30
CA ARG A 120 3.66 14.12 1.56
C ARG A 120 2.91 13.20 0.60
N THR A 121 3.35 13.12 -0.66
CA THR A 121 2.69 12.36 -1.73
C THR A 121 3.71 11.56 -2.54
N ASN A 122 3.31 10.38 -3.05
CA ASN A 122 4.21 9.50 -3.82
C ASN A 122 4.69 10.14 -5.13
N ALA A 123 3.98 11.12 -5.69
CA ALA A 123 4.41 11.81 -6.90
C ALA A 123 5.75 12.56 -6.72
N GLN A 124 6.05 12.99 -5.49
CA GLN A 124 7.30 13.68 -5.16
C GLN A 124 8.52 12.75 -5.20
N SER A 125 8.34 11.43 -5.14
CA SER A 125 9.48 10.50 -5.17
C SER A 125 10.22 10.57 -6.50
N ARG A 126 9.52 10.79 -7.61
CA ARG A 126 10.07 10.70 -8.96
C ARG A 126 11.29 11.59 -9.19
N ILE A 127 11.22 12.86 -8.79
CA ILE A 127 12.33 13.82 -9.00
C ILE A 127 13.54 13.49 -8.13
N LEU A 128 13.31 12.97 -6.92
CA LEU A 128 14.34 12.49 -6.03
C LEU A 128 15.00 11.23 -6.59
N GLU A 129 14.20 10.25 -7.02
CA GLU A 129 14.66 9.00 -7.63
C GLU A 129 15.52 9.24 -8.87
N ASP A 130 15.09 10.13 -9.77
CA ASP A 130 15.85 10.51 -10.96
C ASP A 130 17.17 11.21 -10.58
N THR A 131 17.19 12.01 -9.51
CA THR A 131 18.40 12.69 -9.03
C THR A 131 19.38 11.72 -8.36
N MET A 132 18.89 10.81 -7.52
CA MET A 132 19.73 9.77 -6.91
C MET A 132 20.29 8.81 -7.96
N ARG A 133 19.47 8.42 -8.96
CA ARG A 133 19.92 7.57 -10.07
C ARG A 133 21.01 8.23 -10.90
N ARG A 134 20.85 9.52 -11.26
CA ARG A 134 21.86 10.28 -12.03
C ARG A 134 23.21 10.34 -11.32
N HIS A 135 23.22 10.40 -10.00
CA HIS A 135 24.44 10.46 -9.18
C HIS A 135 24.86 9.10 -8.61
N ALA A 136 24.28 8.00 -9.09
CA ALA A 136 24.56 6.63 -8.62
C ALA A 136 24.46 6.44 -7.10
N ILE A 137 23.55 7.18 -6.43
CA ILE A 137 23.23 6.98 -5.02
C ILE A 137 22.26 5.80 -4.90
N SER A 138 22.60 4.84 -4.04
CA SER A 138 21.72 3.73 -3.68
C SER A 138 20.59 4.22 -2.77
N TYR A 139 19.35 3.88 -3.12
CA TYR A 139 18.17 4.20 -2.32
C TYR A 139 17.18 3.03 -2.32
N GLU A 140 16.32 3.02 -1.31
CA GLU A 140 15.18 2.12 -1.22
C GLU A 140 13.88 2.95 -1.22
N LEU A 141 12.96 2.62 -2.13
CA LEU A 141 11.66 3.28 -2.21
C LEU A 141 10.60 2.47 -1.45
N VAL A 142 10.15 2.98 -0.31
CA VAL A 142 9.05 2.39 0.45
C VAL A 142 7.71 2.87 -0.11
N GLY A 143 6.87 1.95 -0.56
CA GLY A 143 5.51 2.29 -1.04
C GLY A 143 5.43 2.72 -2.52
N GLY A 144 6.46 2.43 -3.32
CA GLY A 144 6.42 2.51 -4.78
C GLY A 144 5.47 1.48 -5.42
N THR A 145 5.67 1.16 -6.70
CA THR A 145 4.88 0.10 -7.36
C THR A 145 5.05 -1.22 -6.62
N LYS A 146 4.00 -1.64 -5.89
CA LYS A 146 4.05 -2.87 -5.11
C LYS A 146 4.31 -4.05 -6.05
N PHE A 147 5.08 -5.01 -5.58
CA PHE A 147 5.37 -6.23 -6.34
C PHE A 147 4.09 -6.88 -6.90
N TYR A 148 3.06 -7.03 -6.07
CA TYR A 148 1.76 -7.59 -6.44
C TYR A 148 0.89 -6.69 -7.32
N ASP A 149 1.29 -5.43 -7.54
CA ASP A 149 0.59 -4.53 -8.44
C ASP A 149 1.07 -4.61 -9.89
N ARG A 150 2.24 -5.23 -10.12
CA ARG A 150 2.81 -5.42 -11.45
C ARG A 150 1.91 -6.30 -12.31
N LYS A 151 1.83 -5.96 -13.61
CA LYS A 151 0.91 -6.61 -14.55
C LYS A 151 1.16 -8.12 -14.60
N GLU A 152 2.40 -8.51 -14.79
CA GLU A 152 2.85 -9.90 -14.86
C GLU A 152 2.51 -10.70 -13.59
N ILE A 153 2.67 -10.09 -12.42
CA ILE A 153 2.34 -10.74 -11.14
C ILE A 153 0.83 -10.90 -10.98
N LYS A 154 0.05 -9.85 -11.29
CA LYS A 154 -1.41 -9.92 -11.25
C LYS A 154 -1.98 -10.92 -12.26
N ASP A 155 -1.38 -11.05 -13.43
CA ASP A 155 -1.80 -12.00 -14.47
C ASP A 155 -1.58 -13.43 -13.98
N VAL A 156 -0.41 -13.76 -13.43
CA VAL A 156 -0.13 -15.09 -12.85
C VAL A 156 -1.05 -15.37 -11.66
N LEU A 157 -1.26 -14.41 -10.77
CA LEU A 157 -2.18 -14.57 -9.63
C LEU A 157 -3.62 -14.82 -10.08
N ALA A 158 -4.08 -14.17 -11.16
CA ALA A 158 -5.41 -14.39 -11.71
C ALA A 158 -5.55 -15.80 -12.30
N TYR A 159 -4.53 -16.35 -12.96
CA TYR A 159 -4.51 -17.77 -13.33
C TYR A 159 -4.67 -18.68 -12.11
N LEU A 160 -3.84 -18.49 -11.09
CA LEU A 160 -3.87 -19.32 -9.88
C LEU A 160 -5.23 -19.22 -9.16
N ARG A 161 -5.81 -18.01 -9.07
CA ARG A 161 -7.13 -17.80 -8.48
C ARG A 161 -8.22 -18.52 -9.26
N LEU A 162 -8.21 -18.45 -10.59
CA LEU A 162 -9.18 -19.17 -11.43
C LEU A 162 -9.03 -20.69 -11.34
N LEU A 163 -7.80 -21.19 -11.16
CA LEU A 163 -7.52 -22.61 -10.93
C LEU A 163 -8.03 -23.12 -9.58
N VAL A 164 -8.15 -22.27 -8.56
CA VAL A 164 -8.76 -22.64 -7.28
C VAL A 164 -10.26 -22.41 -7.32
N ASN A 165 -10.68 -21.22 -7.72
CA ASN A 165 -12.06 -20.75 -7.75
C ASN A 165 -12.53 -20.41 -9.19
N PRO A 166 -13.29 -21.30 -9.87
CA PRO A 166 -13.84 -21.01 -11.19
C PRO A 166 -14.84 -19.85 -11.21
N SER A 167 -15.38 -19.47 -10.05
CA SER A 167 -16.36 -18.40 -9.91
C SER A 167 -15.73 -17.01 -9.80
N ASP A 168 -14.40 -16.90 -9.82
CA ASP A 168 -13.70 -15.61 -9.84
C ASP A 168 -13.75 -14.96 -11.23
N THR A 169 -14.84 -14.23 -11.50
CA THR A 169 -15.06 -13.52 -12.77
C THR A 169 -14.04 -12.42 -13.01
N VAL A 170 -13.57 -11.74 -11.96
CA VAL A 170 -12.56 -10.66 -12.06
C VAL A 170 -11.24 -11.23 -12.56
N SER A 171 -10.82 -12.37 -12.02
CA SER A 171 -9.64 -13.08 -12.52
C SER A 171 -9.87 -13.59 -13.95
N LEU A 172 -11.03 -14.18 -14.26
CA LEU A 172 -11.37 -14.65 -15.60
C LEU A 172 -11.25 -13.54 -16.65
N GLU A 173 -11.94 -12.41 -16.46
CA GLU A 173 -11.90 -11.26 -17.39
C GLU A 173 -10.47 -10.76 -17.63
N ARG A 174 -9.64 -10.77 -16.57
CA ARG A 174 -8.24 -10.34 -16.66
C ARG A 174 -7.39 -11.24 -17.57
N ILE A 175 -7.56 -12.55 -17.49
CA ILE A 175 -6.63 -13.51 -18.13
C ILE A 175 -7.19 -14.23 -19.34
N ILE A 176 -8.50 -14.13 -19.63
CA ILE A 176 -9.14 -14.81 -20.76
C ILE A 176 -8.42 -14.52 -22.10
N ASN A 177 -7.97 -13.29 -22.30
CA ASN A 177 -7.23 -12.87 -23.50
C ASN A 177 -5.74 -12.57 -23.25
N PHE A 178 -5.17 -13.00 -22.11
CA PHE A 178 -3.73 -12.89 -21.85
C PHE A 178 -3.12 -14.27 -21.51
N PRO A 179 -2.17 -14.81 -22.30
CA PRO A 179 -1.65 -14.30 -23.58
C PRO A 179 -2.73 -14.09 -24.65
N PRO A 180 -2.47 -13.28 -25.71
CA PRO A 180 -3.48 -12.96 -26.73
C PRO A 180 -4.12 -14.20 -27.37
N ARG A 181 -5.45 -14.30 -27.29
CA ARG A 181 -6.28 -15.39 -27.86
C ARG A 181 -7.29 -14.89 -28.90
N ALA A 182 -7.18 -13.62 -29.31
CA ALA A 182 -8.13 -12.93 -30.16
C ALA A 182 -9.57 -12.85 -29.58
N ILE A 183 -9.70 -12.94 -28.26
CA ILE A 183 -10.97 -12.79 -27.53
C ILE A 183 -11.14 -11.30 -27.19
N GLY A 184 -11.96 -10.61 -27.98
CA GLY A 184 -12.22 -9.17 -27.81
C GLY A 184 -13.32 -8.88 -26.80
N GLU A 185 -13.42 -7.61 -26.37
CA GLU A 185 -14.40 -7.12 -25.39
C GLU A 185 -15.85 -7.45 -25.79
N THR A 186 -16.19 -7.31 -27.08
CA THR A 186 -17.54 -7.65 -27.59
C THR A 186 -17.90 -9.12 -27.38
N SER A 187 -16.93 -10.03 -27.45
CA SER A 187 -17.15 -11.46 -27.22
C SER A 187 -17.33 -11.75 -25.72
N ILE A 188 -16.55 -11.06 -24.86
CA ILE A 188 -16.65 -11.17 -23.40
C ILE A 188 -18.03 -10.67 -22.94
N THR A 189 -18.46 -9.50 -23.40
CA THR A 189 -19.76 -8.93 -23.04
C THR A 189 -20.94 -9.82 -23.44
N ARG A 190 -20.88 -10.43 -24.64
CA ARG A 190 -21.90 -11.39 -25.09
C ARG A 190 -21.95 -12.63 -24.20
N LEU A 191 -20.79 -13.18 -23.86
CA LEU A 191 -20.68 -14.33 -22.96
C LEU A 191 -21.21 -14.02 -21.56
N SER A 192 -20.82 -12.88 -20.98
CA SER A 192 -21.29 -12.43 -19.66
C SER A 192 -22.82 -12.22 -19.64
N ALA A 193 -23.39 -11.64 -20.71
CA ALA A 193 -24.84 -11.49 -20.84
C ALA A 193 -25.57 -12.84 -20.90
N PHE A 194 -25.04 -13.77 -21.70
CA PHE A 194 -25.56 -15.12 -21.81
C PHE A 194 -25.48 -15.87 -20.45
N ALA A 195 -24.33 -15.79 -19.78
CA ALA A 195 -24.10 -16.42 -18.48
C ALA A 195 -25.08 -15.91 -17.41
N ARG A 196 -25.31 -14.58 -17.37
CA ARG A 196 -26.28 -13.95 -16.46
C ARG A 196 -27.71 -14.41 -16.73
N ASN A 197 -28.13 -14.44 -18.00
CA ASN A 197 -29.48 -14.88 -18.38
C ASN A 197 -29.72 -16.36 -18.06
N GLY A 198 -28.71 -17.20 -18.30
CA GLY A 198 -28.76 -18.63 -17.99
C GLY A 198 -28.54 -18.97 -16.52
N LYS A 199 -28.21 -17.99 -15.66
CA LYS A 199 -27.78 -18.20 -14.26
C LYS A 199 -26.63 -19.21 -14.13
N ILE A 200 -25.75 -19.24 -15.12
CA ILE A 200 -24.54 -20.07 -15.13
C ILE A 200 -23.32 -19.19 -14.84
N GLY A 201 -22.29 -19.75 -14.20
CA GLY A 201 -21.03 -19.03 -14.02
C GLY A 201 -20.33 -18.77 -15.35
N GLU A 202 -19.73 -17.59 -15.53
CA GLU A 202 -19.08 -17.19 -16.78
C GLU A 202 -18.00 -18.18 -17.26
N TYR A 203 -17.26 -18.76 -16.32
CA TYR A 203 -16.30 -19.82 -16.62
C TYR A 203 -16.94 -21.06 -17.27
N TYR A 204 -18.13 -21.46 -16.81
CA TYR A 204 -18.83 -22.61 -17.36
C TYR A 204 -19.41 -22.31 -18.74
N ALA A 205 -19.85 -21.06 -18.95
CA ALA A 205 -20.38 -20.57 -20.22
C ALA A 205 -19.35 -20.56 -21.36
N LEU A 206 -18.04 -20.62 -21.09
CA LEU A 206 -16.99 -20.58 -22.12
C LEU A 206 -17.13 -21.68 -23.20
N GLU A 207 -17.72 -22.83 -22.88
CA GLU A 207 -18.03 -23.90 -23.84
C GLU A 207 -19.23 -23.58 -24.75
N GLN A 208 -20.12 -22.68 -24.31
CA GLN A 208 -21.34 -22.28 -24.99
C GLN A 208 -21.18 -20.95 -25.74
N GLY A 209 -19.94 -20.60 -26.11
CA GLY A 209 -19.65 -19.33 -26.78
C GLY A 209 -20.44 -19.12 -28.08
N LEU A 210 -20.67 -20.18 -28.87
CA LEU A 210 -21.49 -20.10 -30.09
C LEU A 210 -22.95 -19.76 -29.78
N GLU A 211 -23.53 -20.38 -28.76
CA GLU A 211 -24.90 -20.12 -28.29
C GLU A 211 -25.04 -18.70 -27.73
N ALA A 212 -23.97 -18.17 -27.13
CA ALA A 212 -23.88 -16.78 -26.68
C ALA A 212 -23.75 -15.77 -27.85
N GLY A 213 -23.77 -16.19 -29.11
CA GLY A 213 -23.63 -15.32 -30.28
C GLY A 213 -22.20 -14.79 -30.50
N VAL A 214 -21.20 -15.49 -29.95
CA VAL A 214 -19.77 -15.21 -30.22
C VAL A 214 -19.38 -15.83 -31.56
N GLN A 215 -18.53 -15.13 -32.31
CA GLN A 215 -18.05 -15.60 -33.62
C GLN A 215 -17.27 -16.93 -33.49
N PRO A 216 -17.31 -17.84 -34.49
CA PRO A 216 -16.79 -19.20 -34.35
C PRO A 216 -15.32 -19.29 -33.93
N LYS A 217 -14.47 -18.40 -34.45
CA LYS A 217 -13.05 -18.34 -34.10
C LYS A 217 -12.84 -18.02 -32.61
N GLN A 218 -13.59 -17.06 -32.09
CA GLN A 218 -13.51 -16.62 -30.69
C GLN A 218 -14.15 -17.64 -29.75
N ALA A 219 -15.27 -18.26 -30.14
CA ALA A 219 -15.90 -19.33 -29.37
C ALA A 219 -14.96 -20.54 -29.21
N LYS A 220 -14.25 -20.92 -30.28
CA LYS A 220 -13.20 -21.95 -30.19
C LYS A 220 -12.08 -21.56 -29.23
N ALA A 221 -11.59 -20.32 -29.31
CA ALA A 221 -10.55 -19.83 -28.41
C ALA A 221 -10.98 -19.83 -26.92
N MET A 222 -12.25 -19.54 -26.64
CA MET A 222 -12.84 -19.64 -25.29
C MET A 222 -12.89 -21.09 -24.79
N ALA A 223 -13.33 -22.02 -25.64
CA ALA A 223 -13.36 -23.45 -25.33
C ALA A 223 -11.95 -24.00 -25.07
N ASP A 224 -10.98 -23.65 -25.93
CA ASP A 224 -9.56 -24.04 -25.76
C ASP A 224 -8.99 -23.49 -24.44
N PHE A 225 -9.34 -22.27 -24.08
CA PHE A 225 -8.97 -21.68 -22.79
C PHE A 225 -9.60 -22.42 -21.61
N LYS A 226 -10.89 -22.77 -21.67
CA LYS A 226 -11.54 -23.57 -20.61
C LYS A 226 -10.85 -24.92 -20.44
N ALA A 227 -10.55 -25.61 -21.54
CA ALA A 227 -9.85 -26.89 -21.53
C ALA A 227 -8.45 -26.78 -20.89
N LEU A 228 -7.72 -25.71 -21.18
CA LEU A 228 -6.43 -25.41 -20.54
C LEU A 228 -6.58 -25.30 -19.03
N ILE A 229 -7.53 -24.48 -18.55
CA ILE A 229 -7.78 -24.29 -17.11
C ILE A 229 -8.22 -25.62 -16.48
N GLN A 230 -9.13 -26.37 -17.09
CA GLN A 230 -9.56 -27.69 -16.60
C GLN A 230 -8.40 -28.66 -16.45
N ARG A 231 -7.49 -28.72 -17.43
CA ARG A 231 -6.29 -29.58 -17.37
C ARG A 231 -5.44 -29.29 -16.15
N TYR A 232 -5.17 -28.01 -15.87
CA TYR A 232 -4.38 -27.63 -14.69
C TYR A 232 -5.14 -27.77 -13.38
N ARG A 233 -6.47 -27.58 -13.39
CA ARG A 233 -7.32 -27.86 -12.22
C ARG A 233 -7.29 -29.34 -11.84
N ALA A 234 -7.28 -30.25 -12.82
CA ALA A 234 -7.20 -31.69 -12.55
C ALA A 234 -5.90 -32.08 -11.82
N LEU A 235 -4.79 -31.37 -12.08
CA LEU A 235 -3.53 -31.59 -11.36
C LEU A 235 -3.59 -31.17 -9.88
N LEU A 236 -4.48 -30.23 -9.53
CA LEU A 236 -4.69 -29.81 -8.13
C LEU A 236 -5.53 -30.79 -7.32
N VAL A 237 -6.42 -31.54 -7.99
CA VAL A 237 -7.34 -32.49 -7.34
C VAL A 237 -6.72 -33.88 -7.18
N ASN A 238 -5.71 -34.21 -7.98
CA ASN A 238 -4.99 -35.48 -7.94
C ASN A 238 -3.79 -35.47 -6.95
N GLN A 239 -3.78 -34.55 -5.98
CA GLN A 239 -2.89 -34.52 -4.82
C GLN A 239 -3.73 -34.60 -3.55
#